data_AF-A0A381ZKB4-F1
#
_entry.id   AF-A0A381ZKB4-F1
#
_cell.length_a   1.000
_cell.length_b   1.000
_cell.length_c   1.000
_cell.angle_alpha   90.00
_cell.angle_beta   90.00
_cell.angle_gamma   90.00
#
_symmetry.space_group_name_H-M   'P 1'
#
loop_
_entity.id
_entity.type
_entity.pdbx_description
1 polymer ?
#
loop_
_entity_poly.entity_id
_entity_poly.type
_entity_poly.pdbx_seq_one_letter_code
_entity_poly.pdbx_strand_id
1 'polypeptide(L)'
;VRSVDGVLGYHVNPLTCGVAKFNLMLARRLKVPMLGLFDGRATSMTHPILSLKLAEFSEPDIGALMSLVGTAPWGQGFSLFLHAWTDTEAERLLLSRAATVLCGNSELVEELRGRRPDAQSSWCPSTLLEPQRFRGEGISVFAFGMAHKVRSESHRAVHSLLERTGKPYSVYLSTALHEGTAFDERFTLVFDELQEIYGEHIYFLGYMSDTAVYNYLIDTTFFAAFFDKGVRANNTTVNAAMECGSVVITNLDAHSPDVFDHMHNVIDIHRCEALPTEPAVLESLAANARTAASRALGWEALVSQLGGTRRE
;
A
#
# COMPACT_ATOMS: atom_id res chain seq x y z
N VAL A 1 -29.61 23.92 -2.58
CA VAL A 1 -28.82 22.80 -2.00
C VAL A 1 -28.06 23.36 -0.82
N ARG A 2 -28.24 22.81 0.39
CA ARG A 2 -27.45 23.24 1.55
C ARG A 2 -25.98 22.91 1.28
N SER A 3 -25.07 23.80 1.65
CA SER A 3 -23.64 23.55 1.47
C SER A 3 -23.25 22.33 2.28
N VAL A 4 -22.64 21.34 1.63
CA VAL A 4 -22.03 20.21 2.32
C VAL A 4 -20.83 20.73 3.09
N ASP A 5 -20.64 20.26 4.33
CA ASP A 5 -19.54 20.67 5.22
C ASP A 5 -18.60 19.52 5.60
N GLY A 6 -18.87 18.31 5.10
CA GLY A 6 -18.03 17.14 5.31
C GLY A 6 -18.47 15.91 4.53
N VAL A 7 -17.54 14.98 4.35
CA VAL A 7 -17.82 13.63 3.84
C VAL A 7 -17.52 12.63 4.95
N LEU A 8 -18.53 11.84 5.33
CA LEU A 8 -18.42 10.78 6.32
C LEU A 8 -18.37 9.42 5.62
N GLY A 9 -17.32 8.67 5.90
CA GLY A 9 -17.12 7.31 5.42
C GLY A 9 -16.97 6.31 6.56
N TYR A 10 -17.26 5.04 6.28
CA TYR A 10 -16.98 3.95 7.23
C TYR A 10 -15.49 3.60 7.22
N HIS A 11 -14.98 3.16 6.07
CA HIS A 11 -13.55 3.03 5.82
C HIS A 11 -12.96 4.39 5.43
N VAL A 12 -11.76 4.68 5.94
CA VAL A 12 -11.01 5.91 5.64
C VAL A 12 -9.71 5.67 4.89
N ASN A 13 -9.24 4.43 4.80
CA ASN A 13 -8.02 4.08 4.06
C ASN A 13 -8.32 3.94 2.54
N PRO A 14 -7.82 4.85 1.69
CA PRO A 14 -8.10 4.81 0.26
C PRO A 14 -7.31 3.71 -0.48
N LEU A 15 -6.28 3.12 0.14
CA LEU A 15 -5.49 2.04 -0.47
C LEU A 15 -6.27 0.72 -0.52
N THR A 16 -7.21 0.54 0.40
CA THR A 16 -7.91 -0.74 0.61
C THR A 16 -9.38 -0.71 0.27
N CYS A 17 -9.98 0.49 0.18
CA CYS A 17 -11.41 0.65 -0.05
C CYS A 17 -11.68 1.64 -1.18
N GLY A 18 -12.39 1.19 -2.22
CA GLY A 18 -12.80 2.04 -3.34
C GLY A 18 -13.73 3.18 -2.93
N VAL A 19 -14.62 2.94 -1.96
CA VAL A 19 -15.51 3.96 -1.39
C VAL A 19 -14.71 5.00 -0.60
N ALA A 20 -13.72 4.57 0.20
CA ALA A 20 -12.83 5.50 0.90
C ALA A 20 -12.04 6.36 -0.10
N LYS A 21 -11.55 5.78 -1.20
CA LYS A 21 -10.86 6.50 -2.28
C LYS A 21 -11.76 7.53 -2.95
N PHE A 22 -13.00 7.14 -3.29
CA PHE A 22 -14.01 8.06 -3.80
C PHE A 22 -14.31 9.21 -2.81
N ASN A 23 -14.53 8.89 -1.54
CA ASN A 23 -14.84 9.86 -0.49
C ASN A 23 -13.71 10.87 -0.30
N LEU A 24 -12.46 10.42 -0.32
CA LEU A 24 -11.29 11.30 -0.22
C LEU A 24 -11.23 12.28 -1.39
N MET A 25 -11.45 11.79 -2.62
CA MET A 25 -11.45 12.63 -3.82
C MET A 25 -12.63 13.60 -3.84
N LEU A 26 -13.82 13.14 -3.42
CA LEU A 26 -15.00 13.98 -3.30
C LEU A 26 -14.77 15.11 -2.29
N ALA A 27 -14.28 14.79 -1.10
CA ALA A 27 -13.97 15.76 -0.06
C ALA A 27 -12.93 16.80 -0.53
N ARG A 28 -11.84 16.37 -1.18
CA ARG A 28 -10.84 17.27 -1.78
C ARG A 28 -11.44 18.21 -2.83
N ARG A 29 -12.34 17.73 -3.68
CA ARG A 29 -13.00 18.54 -4.73
C ARG A 29 -14.04 19.50 -4.15
N LEU A 30 -14.75 19.09 -3.11
CA LEU A 30 -15.68 19.94 -2.37
C LEU A 30 -14.99 20.91 -1.41
N LYS A 31 -13.67 20.73 -1.15
CA LYS A 31 -12.88 21.48 -0.18
C LYS A 31 -13.44 21.38 1.24
N VAL A 32 -13.87 20.18 1.62
CA VAL A 32 -14.39 19.85 2.96
C VAL A 32 -13.58 18.71 3.56
N PRO A 33 -13.59 18.53 4.90
CA PRO A 33 -12.95 17.38 5.52
C PRO A 33 -13.62 16.05 5.14
N MET A 34 -12.81 15.00 5.01
CA MET A 34 -13.27 13.62 5.08
C MET A 34 -12.98 13.08 6.48
N LEU A 35 -13.99 12.52 7.14
CA LEU A 35 -13.84 11.88 8.46
C LEU A 35 -14.41 10.46 8.45
N GLY A 36 -13.90 9.64 9.37
CA GLY A 36 -14.58 8.40 9.74
C GLY A 36 -15.89 8.69 10.45
N LEU A 37 -16.91 7.85 10.23
CA LEU A 37 -18.22 7.97 10.87
C LEU A 37 -18.13 8.09 12.40
N PHE A 38 -17.21 7.35 13.01
CA PHE A 38 -17.04 7.28 14.47
C PHE A 38 -15.96 8.23 15.00
N ASP A 39 -15.46 9.14 14.17
CA ASP A 39 -14.62 10.24 14.63
C ASP A 39 -15.48 11.21 15.45
N GLY A 40 -15.03 11.61 16.66
CA GLY A 40 -15.79 12.52 17.52
C GLY A 40 -16.14 13.85 16.84
N ARG A 41 -15.32 14.32 15.89
CA ARG A 41 -15.57 15.53 15.11
C ARG A 41 -16.76 15.40 14.15
N ALA A 42 -17.17 14.18 13.77
CA ALA A 42 -18.34 13.95 12.92
C ALA A 42 -19.61 14.52 13.55
N THR A 43 -19.75 14.49 14.88
CA THR A 43 -20.91 15.04 15.59
C THR A 43 -21.06 16.56 15.48
N SER A 44 -19.97 17.27 15.17
CA SER A 44 -19.95 18.73 15.02
C SER A 44 -20.37 19.24 13.63
N MET A 45 -20.58 18.32 12.68
CA MET A 45 -21.03 18.67 11.33
C MET A 45 -22.50 19.12 11.31
N THR A 46 -22.87 19.87 10.28
CA THR A 46 -24.21 20.42 10.10
C THR A 46 -24.95 19.73 8.96
N HIS A 47 -24.28 19.55 7.81
CA HIS A 47 -24.86 18.97 6.59
C HIS A 47 -23.88 18.01 5.89
N PRO A 48 -23.42 16.94 6.56
CA PRO A 48 -22.49 16.00 5.97
C PRO A 48 -23.13 15.20 4.83
N ILE A 49 -22.29 14.70 3.92
CA ILE A 49 -22.62 13.56 3.06
C ILE A 49 -22.21 12.28 3.80
N LEU A 50 -23.16 11.38 4.00
CA LEU A 50 -22.89 9.98 4.34
C LEU A 50 -22.72 9.20 3.04
N SER A 51 -21.49 8.81 2.73
CA SER A 51 -21.16 8.06 1.52
C SER A 51 -20.65 6.68 1.91
N LEU A 52 -21.58 5.72 1.94
CA LEU A 52 -21.46 4.45 2.65
C LEU A 52 -21.82 3.25 1.77
N LYS A 53 -21.31 2.09 2.16
CA LYS A 53 -21.72 0.78 1.65
C LYS A 53 -21.99 -0.14 2.84
N LEU A 54 -23.26 -0.23 3.24
CA LEU A 54 -23.63 -0.87 4.51
C LEU A 54 -23.32 -2.37 4.56
N ALA A 55 -23.23 -3.03 3.40
CA ALA A 55 -22.81 -4.42 3.29
C ALA A 55 -21.38 -4.70 3.83
N GLU A 56 -20.56 -3.67 4.06
CA GLU A 56 -19.19 -3.80 4.63
C GLU A 56 -19.16 -3.64 6.16
N PHE A 57 -20.27 -3.30 6.81
CA PHE A 57 -20.33 -3.06 8.25
C PHE A 57 -20.46 -4.36 9.05
N SER A 58 -19.87 -4.38 10.26
CA SER A 58 -20.19 -5.39 11.26
C SER A 58 -21.51 -5.07 11.96
N GLU A 59 -22.16 -6.06 12.57
CA GLU A 59 -23.38 -5.84 13.36
C GLU A 59 -23.20 -4.79 14.48
N PRO A 60 -22.11 -4.82 15.28
CA PRO A 60 -21.81 -3.74 16.24
C PRO A 60 -21.74 -2.36 15.60
N ASP A 61 -21.12 -2.24 14.42
CA ASP A 61 -20.94 -0.96 13.74
C ASP A 61 -22.26 -0.43 13.16
N ILE A 62 -23.16 -1.32 12.72
CA ILE A 62 -24.53 -0.93 12.35
C ILE A 62 -25.25 -0.33 13.56
N GLY A 63 -25.16 -0.97 14.73
CA GLY A 63 -25.75 -0.44 15.97
C GLY A 63 -25.18 0.93 16.34
N ALA A 64 -23.85 1.08 16.26
CA ALA A 64 -23.18 2.35 16.51
C ALA A 64 -23.61 3.44 15.52
N LEU A 65 -23.75 3.12 14.23
CA LEU A 65 -24.23 4.04 13.20
C LEU A 65 -25.66 4.50 13.48
N MET A 66 -26.57 3.58 13.83
CA MET A 66 -27.95 3.93 14.15
C MET A 66 -28.05 4.85 15.38
N SER A 67 -27.25 4.58 16.40
CA SER A 67 -27.13 5.44 17.59
C SER A 67 -26.63 6.84 17.22
N LEU A 68 -25.58 6.93 16.40
CA LEU A 68 -25.03 8.19 15.91
C LEU A 68 -26.06 8.99 15.12
N VAL A 69 -26.74 8.38 14.15
CA VAL A 69 -27.80 9.04 13.36
C VAL A 69 -28.99 9.44 14.25
N GLY A 70 -29.23 8.71 15.35
CA GLY A 70 -30.23 9.02 16.36
C GLY A 70 -29.93 10.26 17.20
N THR A 71 -28.66 10.57 17.42
CA THR A 71 -28.21 11.56 18.41
C THR A 71 -27.49 12.76 17.80
N ALA A 72 -26.87 12.61 16.64
CA ALA A 72 -26.14 13.68 15.99
C ALA A 72 -27.08 14.79 15.49
N PRO A 73 -26.68 16.08 15.58
CA PRO A 73 -27.49 17.20 15.11
C PRO A 73 -27.88 17.11 13.63
N TRP A 74 -27.01 16.51 12.81
CA TRP A 74 -27.24 16.28 11.38
C TRP A 74 -28.11 15.06 11.07
N GLY A 75 -28.51 14.26 12.06
CA GLY A 75 -29.21 12.98 11.89
C GLY A 75 -30.56 13.03 11.16
N GLN A 76 -31.10 14.23 10.91
CA GLN A 76 -32.33 14.50 10.15
C GLN A 76 -32.11 15.49 8.99
N GLY A 77 -30.88 15.63 8.51
CA GLY A 77 -30.52 16.68 7.56
C GLY A 77 -29.30 16.40 6.68
N PHE A 78 -28.80 15.17 6.68
CA PHE A 78 -27.65 14.75 5.88
C PHE A 78 -28.03 14.38 4.44
N SER A 79 -27.04 14.38 3.56
CA SER A 79 -27.15 13.82 2.22
C SER A 79 -26.64 12.37 2.23
N LEU A 80 -27.38 11.44 1.65
CA LEU A 80 -26.98 10.05 1.52
C LEU A 80 -26.49 9.79 0.10
N PHE A 81 -25.26 9.31 -0.03
CA PHE A 81 -24.72 8.81 -1.30
C PHE A 81 -24.61 7.29 -1.23
N LEU A 82 -25.40 6.58 -2.05
CA LEU A 82 -25.47 5.12 -2.07
C LEU A 82 -24.57 4.54 -3.14
N HIS A 83 -23.68 3.63 -2.71
CA HIS A 83 -22.82 2.81 -3.58
C HIS A 83 -23.43 1.43 -3.87
N ALA A 84 -24.32 0.96 -3.01
CA ALA A 84 -25.06 -0.29 -3.12
C ALA A 84 -26.33 -0.20 -2.26
N TRP A 85 -27.25 -1.15 -2.45
CA TRP A 85 -28.46 -1.28 -1.66
C TRP A 85 -28.78 -2.77 -1.46
N THR A 86 -29.09 -3.19 -0.23
CA THR A 86 -29.49 -4.58 0.07
C THR A 86 -30.80 -4.66 0.85
N ASP A 87 -31.54 -3.55 0.95
CA ASP A 87 -32.82 -3.42 1.66
C ASP A 87 -32.76 -3.91 3.12
N THR A 88 -31.72 -3.51 3.84
CA THR A 88 -31.63 -3.75 5.30
C THR A 88 -32.44 -2.73 6.09
N GLU A 89 -32.73 -3.04 7.35
CA GLU A 89 -33.45 -2.10 8.24
C GLU A 89 -32.65 -0.80 8.45
N ALA A 90 -31.34 -0.89 8.62
CA ALA A 90 -30.46 0.26 8.77
C ALA A 90 -30.47 1.15 7.52
N GLU A 91 -30.40 0.55 6.32
CA GLU A 91 -30.49 1.27 5.06
C GLU A 91 -31.84 1.99 4.91
N ARG A 92 -32.96 1.31 5.22
CA ARG A 92 -34.30 1.94 5.22
C ARG A 92 -34.39 3.12 6.19
N LEU A 93 -33.77 3.02 7.36
CA LEU A 93 -33.75 4.11 8.33
C LEU A 93 -32.94 5.31 7.79
N LEU A 94 -31.74 5.08 7.26
CA LEU A 94 -30.94 6.13 6.64
C LEU A 94 -31.68 6.79 5.48
N LEU A 95 -32.31 5.98 4.63
CA LEU A 95 -33.09 6.43 3.48
C LEU A 95 -34.25 7.34 3.89
N SER A 96 -34.95 7.04 4.99
CA SER A 96 -36.08 7.85 5.47
C SER A 96 -35.66 9.17 6.14
N ARG A 97 -34.43 9.25 6.67
CA ARG A 97 -33.90 10.46 7.36
C ARG A 97 -33.08 11.39 6.48
N ALA A 98 -32.55 10.88 5.36
CA ALA A 98 -31.71 11.66 4.45
C ALA A 98 -32.51 12.78 3.78
N ALA A 99 -32.01 14.01 3.89
CA ALA A 99 -32.60 15.18 3.21
C ALA A 99 -32.43 15.11 1.69
N THR A 100 -31.39 14.42 1.21
CA THR A 100 -31.15 14.17 -0.21
C THR A 100 -30.58 12.77 -0.39
N VAL A 101 -31.04 12.06 -1.42
CA VAL A 101 -30.54 10.72 -1.77
C VAL A 101 -29.93 10.79 -3.16
N LEU A 102 -28.63 10.49 -3.23
CA LEU A 102 -27.83 10.40 -4.44
C LEU A 102 -27.50 8.93 -4.67
N CYS A 103 -27.82 8.41 -5.85
CA CYS A 103 -27.56 7.04 -6.22
C CYS A 103 -26.39 6.98 -7.21
N GLY A 104 -25.39 6.15 -6.95
CA GLY A 104 -24.19 6.03 -7.82
C GLY A 104 -24.45 5.46 -9.22
N ASN A 105 -25.67 4.97 -9.51
CA ASN A 105 -26.09 4.47 -10.81
C ASN A 105 -27.63 4.51 -10.95
N SER A 106 -28.14 4.21 -12.16
CA SER A 106 -29.58 4.21 -12.44
C SER A 106 -30.35 3.02 -11.89
N GLU A 107 -29.69 1.87 -11.66
CA GLU A 107 -30.30 0.67 -11.06
C GLU A 107 -30.79 0.97 -9.63
N LEU A 108 -29.94 1.61 -8.83
CA LEU A 108 -30.30 2.06 -7.48
C LEU A 108 -31.48 3.06 -7.48
N VAL A 109 -31.56 3.95 -8.47
CA VAL A 109 -32.70 4.87 -8.59
C VAL A 109 -33.99 4.10 -8.88
N GLU A 110 -33.94 3.11 -9.77
CA GLU A 110 -35.09 2.27 -10.11
C GLU A 110 -35.57 1.46 -8.90
N GLU A 111 -34.64 0.82 -8.18
CA GLU A 111 -34.92 0.04 -6.98
C GLU A 111 -35.54 0.88 -5.85
N LEU A 112 -35.09 2.14 -5.71
CA LEU A 112 -35.56 3.04 -4.67
C LEU A 112 -36.79 3.87 -5.05
N ARG A 113 -37.21 3.88 -6.33
CA ARG A 113 -38.26 4.77 -6.84
C ARG A 113 -39.57 4.69 -6.05
N GLY A 114 -39.94 3.50 -5.58
CA GLY A 114 -41.16 3.29 -4.78
C GLY A 114 -41.10 3.85 -3.36
N ARG A 115 -39.90 4.11 -2.82
CA ARG A 115 -39.68 4.58 -1.44
C ARG A 115 -39.18 6.03 -1.38
N ARG A 116 -38.36 6.43 -2.37
CA ARG A 116 -37.80 7.78 -2.54
C ARG A 116 -37.93 8.18 -4.01
N PRO A 117 -39.10 8.68 -4.44
CA PRO A 117 -39.30 9.16 -5.81
C PRO A 117 -38.38 10.33 -6.19
N ASP A 118 -37.84 11.04 -5.19
CA ASP A 118 -36.91 12.15 -5.30
C ASP A 118 -35.42 11.72 -5.31
N ALA A 119 -35.13 10.42 -5.28
CA ALA A 119 -33.76 9.90 -5.41
C ALA A 119 -33.15 10.33 -6.75
N GLN A 120 -31.94 10.89 -6.71
CA GLN A 120 -31.28 11.47 -7.87
C GLN A 120 -30.23 10.51 -8.42
N SER A 121 -30.25 10.32 -9.74
CA SER A 121 -29.18 9.61 -10.43
C SER A 121 -27.88 10.41 -10.38
N SER A 122 -26.79 9.75 -10.04
CA SER A 122 -25.43 10.29 -10.01
C SER A 122 -24.45 9.23 -10.55
N TRP A 123 -23.16 9.41 -10.31
CA TRP A 123 -22.10 8.51 -10.78
C TRP A 123 -20.85 8.63 -9.91
N CYS A 124 -20.01 7.59 -9.93
CA CYS A 124 -18.68 7.62 -9.35
C CYS A 124 -17.64 7.88 -10.47
N PRO A 125 -16.87 8.99 -10.43
CA PRO A 125 -15.80 9.24 -11.39
C PRO A 125 -14.59 8.34 -11.13
N SER A 126 -13.61 8.36 -12.05
CA SER A 126 -12.32 7.67 -11.87
C SER A 126 -11.67 8.06 -10.54
N THR A 127 -11.17 7.05 -9.83
CA THR A 127 -10.58 7.19 -8.49
C THR A 127 -9.05 7.09 -8.49
N LEU A 128 -8.36 7.36 -9.61
CA LEU A 128 -6.89 7.39 -9.62
C LEU A 128 -6.37 8.58 -8.80
N LEU A 129 -5.85 8.29 -7.59
CA LEU A 129 -5.33 9.33 -6.67
C LEU A 129 -4.07 10.00 -7.19
N GLU A 130 -3.16 9.19 -7.75
CA GLU A 130 -1.85 9.62 -8.22
C GLU A 130 -1.65 9.14 -9.66
N PRO A 131 -2.19 9.87 -10.65
CA PRO A 131 -2.02 9.51 -12.05
C PRO A 131 -0.61 9.92 -12.51
N GLN A 132 0.40 9.22 -12.01
CA GLN A 132 1.80 9.41 -12.38
C GLN A 132 2.27 8.27 -13.29
N ARG A 133 2.97 8.61 -14.38
CA ARG A 133 3.66 7.63 -15.21
C ARG A 133 4.99 7.24 -14.57
N PHE A 134 5.34 5.96 -14.61
CA PHE A 134 6.66 5.49 -14.21
C PHE A 134 7.74 6.11 -15.10
N ARG A 135 8.79 6.66 -14.47
CA ARG A 135 9.98 7.14 -15.17
C ARG A 135 10.93 5.95 -15.34
N GLY A 136 10.98 5.39 -16.55
CA GLY A 136 11.74 4.16 -16.82
C GLY A 136 13.22 4.35 -17.16
N GLU A 137 13.77 5.56 -17.01
CA GLU A 137 15.15 5.87 -17.42
C GLU A 137 16.09 5.89 -16.21
N GLY A 138 17.27 5.26 -16.36
CA GLY A 138 18.34 5.30 -15.36
C GLY A 138 18.30 4.15 -14.35
N ILE A 139 18.59 4.45 -13.09
CA ILE A 139 18.73 3.45 -12.03
C ILE A 139 17.34 3.04 -11.54
N SER A 140 17.03 1.74 -11.62
CA SER A 140 15.84 1.16 -11.01
C SER A 140 16.19 0.52 -9.67
N VAL A 141 15.46 0.88 -8.61
CA VAL A 141 15.55 0.26 -7.30
C VAL A 141 14.23 -0.40 -6.97
N PHE A 142 14.23 -1.71 -6.75
CA PHE A 142 13.05 -2.45 -6.32
C PHE A 142 13.17 -2.82 -4.84
N ALA A 143 12.15 -2.52 -4.05
CA ALA A 143 12.04 -2.91 -2.66
C ALA A 143 10.79 -3.77 -2.47
N PHE A 144 10.98 -4.93 -1.85
CA PHE A 144 9.90 -5.87 -1.55
C PHE A 144 10.00 -6.38 -0.12
N GLY A 145 8.89 -6.34 0.61
CA GLY A 145 8.83 -6.87 1.97
C GLY A 145 7.58 -6.43 2.73
N MET A 146 7.59 -6.63 4.04
CA MET A 146 6.48 -6.15 4.88
C MET A 146 6.60 -4.65 5.10
N ALA A 147 5.52 -3.91 4.83
CA ALA A 147 5.50 -2.45 5.01
C ALA A 147 5.89 -2.01 6.43
N HIS A 148 5.37 -2.68 7.46
CA HIS A 148 5.67 -2.35 8.86
C HIS A 148 7.14 -2.61 9.28
N LYS A 149 8.00 -3.09 8.37
CA LYS A 149 9.42 -3.34 8.61
C LYS A 149 10.34 -2.37 7.87
N VAL A 150 9.77 -1.36 7.19
CA VAL A 150 10.55 -0.35 6.47
C VAL A 150 11.54 0.35 7.41
N ARG A 151 12.74 0.60 6.89
CA ARG A 151 13.87 1.20 7.62
C ARG A 151 14.22 2.54 6.99
N SER A 152 13.59 3.58 7.47
CA SER A 152 13.60 4.91 6.89
C SER A 152 15.00 5.52 6.83
N GLU A 153 15.83 5.29 7.84
CA GLU A 153 17.24 5.74 7.84
C GLU A 153 18.04 5.09 6.71
N SER A 154 17.90 3.78 6.51
CA SER A 154 18.55 3.07 5.41
C SER A 154 18.05 3.56 4.05
N HIS A 155 16.76 3.84 3.92
CA HIS A 155 16.21 4.45 2.70
C HIS A 155 16.73 5.88 2.46
N ARG A 156 16.92 6.69 3.51
CA ARG A 156 17.59 8.01 3.40
C ARG A 156 19.04 7.87 2.95
N ALA A 157 19.75 6.85 3.41
CA ALA A 157 21.11 6.55 2.96
C ALA A 157 21.13 6.14 1.47
N VAL A 158 20.21 5.27 1.04
CA VAL A 158 20.03 4.91 -0.38
C VAL A 158 19.69 6.13 -1.22
N HIS A 159 18.78 6.98 -0.77
CA HIS A 159 18.43 8.23 -1.45
C HIS A 159 19.67 9.11 -1.66
N SER A 160 20.45 9.34 -0.60
CA SER A 160 21.69 10.13 -0.68
C SER A 160 22.74 9.51 -1.63
N LEU A 161 22.79 8.18 -1.68
CA LEU A 161 23.64 7.44 -2.63
C LEU A 161 23.17 7.61 -4.08
N LEU A 162 21.88 7.51 -4.34
CA LEU A 162 21.28 7.68 -5.67
C LEU A 162 21.49 9.11 -6.19
N GLU A 163 21.22 10.11 -5.35
CA GLU A 163 21.45 11.54 -5.67
C GLU A 163 22.90 11.80 -6.08
N ARG A 164 23.87 11.22 -5.35
CA ARG A 164 25.31 11.35 -5.68
C ARG A 164 25.71 10.74 -7.01
N THR A 165 24.93 9.81 -7.55
CA THR A 165 25.22 9.26 -8.89
C THR A 165 24.98 10.30 -9.99
N GLY A 166 24.14 11.31 -9.75
CA GLY A 166 23.70 12.28 -10.75
C GLY A 166 22.88 11.67 -11.89
N LYS A 167 22.49 10.38 -11.79
CA LYS A 167 21.68 9.68 -12.78
C LYS A 167 20.19 9.75 -12.40
N PRO A 168 19.27 9.78 -13.37
CA PRO A 168 17.85 9.60 -13.06
C PRO A 168 17.64 8.24 -12.38
N TYR A 169 16.68 8.17 -11.47
CA TYR A 169 16.32 6.93 -10.80
C TYR A 169 14.82 6.85 -10.50
N SER A 170 14.37 5.62 -10.29
CA SER A 170 13.02 5.27 -9.87
C SER A 170 13.06 4.18 -8.82
N VAL A 171 12.27 4.36 -7.76
CA VAL A 171 12.12 3.42 -6.65
C VAL A 171 10.74 2.77 -6.74
N TYR A 172 10.72 1.46 -6.84
CA TYR A 172 9.51 0.66 -6.95
C TYR A 172 9.30 -0.10 -5.65
N LEU A 173 8.20 0.17 -4.96
CA LEU A 173 7.88 -0.46 -3.70
C LEU A 173 6.69 -1.40 -3.87
N SER A 174 6.90 -2.65 -3.48
CA SER A 174 5.85 -3.64 -3.37
C SER A 174 5.86 -4.28 -2.00
N THR A 175 4.71 -4.79 -1.56
CA THR A 175 4.56 -5.28 -0.19
C THR A 175 4.01 -6.68 -0.12
N ALA A 176 4.61 -7.48 0.75
CA ALA A 176 4.12 -8.79 1.13
C ALA A 176 3.00 -8.65 2.18
N LEU A 177 1.99 -9.51 2.07
CA LEU A 177 0.92 -9.66 3.05
C LEU A 177 1.09 -10.97 3.80
N HIS A 178 0.89 -10.94 5.12
CA HIS A 178 0.75 -12.15 5.90
C HIS A 178 -0.71 -12.58 5.98
N GLU A 179 -0.93 -13.88 6.05
CA GLU A 179 -2.25 -14.42 6.35
C GLU A 179 -2.80 -13.80 7.64
N GLY A 180 -4.06 -13.37 7.62
CA GLY A 180 -4.70 -12.69 8.75
C GLY A 180 -4.29 -11.23 8.96
N THR A 181 -3.47 -10.65 8.08
CA THR A 181 -3.15 -9.21 8.11
C THR A 181 -3.86 -8.47 6.98
N ALA A 182 -4.41 -7.30 7.30
CA ALA A 182 -4.93 -6.36 6.32
C ALA A 182 -3.96 -5.19 6.17
N PHE A 183 -4.04 -4.52 5.03
CA PHE A 183 -3.46 -3.20 4.85
C PHE A 183 -4.13 -2.22 5.84
N ASP A 184 -3.43 -1.84 6.90
CA ASP A 184 -3.93 -0.96 7.97
C ASP A 184 -3.31 0.44 7.87
N GLU A 185 -3.57 1.30 8.87
CA GLU A 185 -3.02 2.66 8.91
C GLU A 185 -1.49 2.70 8.92
N ARG A 186 -0.84 1.67 9.48
CA ARG A 186 0.63 1.60 9.52
C ARG A 186 1.21 1.50 8.11
N PHE A 187 0.45 0.90 7.20
CA PHE A 187 0.83 0.81 5.80
C PHE A 187 0.92 2.18 5.13
N THR A 188 -0.10 3.02 5.34
CA THR A 188 -0.16 4.37 4.76
C THR A 188 0.97 5.24 5.30
N LEU A 189 1.25 5.17 6.60
CA LEU A 189 2.34 5.92 7.23
C LEU A 189 3.70 5.59 6.59
N VAL A 190 3.95 4.32 6.29
CA VAL A 190 5.19 3.88 5.64
C VAL A 190 5.31 4.43 4.22
N PHE A 191 4.20 4.46 3.47
CA PHE A 191 4.21 5.05 2.13
C PHE A 191 4.48 6.55 2.20
N ASP A 192 3.78 7.27 3.08
CA ASP A 192 3.97 8.72 3.27
C ASP A 192 5.43 9.03 3.65
N GLU A 193 6.03 8.24 4.56
CA GLU A 193 7.43 8.41 4.96
C GLU A 193 8.42 8.16 3.81
N LEU A 194 8.19 7.14 2.99
CA LEU A 194 9.05 6.89 1.83
C LEU A 194 8.82 7.93 0.71
N GLN A 195 7.61 8.46 0.58
CA GLN A 195 7.29 9.57 -0.31
C GLN A 195 7.97 10.87 0.14
N GLU A 196 8.11 11.10 1.45
CA GLU A 196 8.94 12.21 1.98
C GLU A 196 10.43 12.04 1.66
N ILE A 197 10.92 10.80 1.58
CA ILE A 197 12.34 10.52 1.28
C ILE A 197 12.62 10.68 -0.22
N TYR A 198 11.82 10.06 -1.07
CA TYR A 198 12.09 9.94 -2.51
C TYR A 198 11.29 10.90 -3.39
N GLY A 199 10.30 11.61 -2.83
CA GLY A 199 9.46 12.55 -3.57
C GLY A 199 8.73 11.88 -4.74
N GLU A 200 8.87 12.46 -5.93
CA GLU A 200 8.24 11.95 -7.16
C GLU A 200 8.94 10.73 -7.78
N HIS A 201 10.02 10.22 -7.17
CA HIS A 201 10.78 9.09 -7.68
C HIS A 201 10.29 7.73 -7.17
N ILE A 202 9.36 7.69 -6.23
CA ILE A 202 8.83 6.43 -5.67
C ILE A 202 7.46 6.08 -6.26
N TYR A 203 7.29 4.79 -6.55
CA TYR A 203 6.07 4.21 -7.09
C TYR A 203 5.62 3.04 -6.23
N PHE A 204 4.40 3.14 -5.70
CA PHE A 204 3.80 2.06 -4.94
C PHE A 204 3.02 1.10 -5.85
N LEU A 205 3.41 -0.17 -5.83
CA LEU A 205 2.90 -1.21 -6.72
C LEU A 205 1.81 -2.09 -6.09
N GLY A 206 1.52 -1.91 -4.80
CA GLY A 206 0.57 -2.77 -4.10
C GLY A 206 1.16 -4.13 -3.70
N TYR A 207 0.26 -5.11 -3.60
CA TYR A 207 0.63 -6.51 -3.51
C TYR A 207 0.91 -7.07 -4.91
N MET A 208 2.01 -7.79 -5.07
CA MET A 208 2.41 -8.39 -6.33
C MET A 208 2.46 -9.92 -6.22
N SER A 209 2.11 -10.61 -7.30
CA SER A 209 2.32 -12.06 -7.41
C SER A 209 3.81 -12.38 -7.57
N ASP A 210 4.18 -13.63 -7.28
CA ASP A 210 5.57 -14.11 -7.46
C ASP A 210 6.07 -13.90 -8.89
N THR A 211 5.22 -14.12 -9.91
CA THR A 211 5.56 -13.84 -11.31
C THR A 211 5.91 -12.37 -11.52
N ALA A 212 5.14 -11.45 -10.92
CA ALA A 212 5.39 -10.03 -11.06
C ALA A 212 6.65 -9.62 -10.28
N VAL A 213 6.85 -10.15 -9.06
CA VAL A 213 8.08 -9.94 -8.27
C VAL A 213 9.31 -10.41 -9.04
N TYR A 214 9.27 -11.61 -9.63
CA TYR A 214 10.36 -12.16 -10.45
C TYR A 214 10.75 -11.22 -11.60
N ASN A 215 9.78 -10.68 -12.33
CA ASN A 215 10.05 -9.76 -13.44
C ASN A 215 10.77 -8.47 -12.95
N TYR A 216 10.42 -7.96 -11.76
CA TYR A 216 11.18 -6.83 -11.20
C TYR A 216 12.57 -7.23 -10.72
N LEU A 217 12.74 -8.43 -10.15
CA LEU A 217 14.06 -8.89 -9.69
C LEU A 217 15.06 -9.04 -10.85
N ILE A 218 14.64 -9.51 -12.02
CA ILE A 218 15.55 -9.68 -13.17
C ILE A 218 15.86 -8.36 -13.90
N ASP A 219 14.98 -7.36 -13.82
CA ASP A 219 15.11 -6.10 -14.59
C ASP A 219 15.60 -4.91 -13.75
N THR A 220 15.54 -4.98 -12.41
CA THR A 220 15.97 -3.88 -11.55
C THR A 220 17.50 -3.74 -11.50
N THR A 221 18.00 -2.51 -11.37
CA THR A 221 19.44 -2.26 -11.15
C THR A 221 19.84 -2.72 -9.76
N PHE A 222 19.04 -2.34 -8.76
CA PHE A 222 19.24 -2.73 -7.37
C PHE A 222 17.98 -3.31 -6.76
N PHE A 223 18.16 -4.28 -5.88
CA PHE A 223 17.14 -4.72 -4.94
C PHE A 223 17.49 -4.19 -3.54
N ALA A 224 16.59 -3.47 -2.88
CA ALA A 224 16.84 -2.89 -1.56
C ALA A 224 15.98 -3.56 -0.48
N ALA A 225 16.64 -4.09 0.56
CA ALA A 225 15.95 -4.66 1.72
C ALA A 225 16.75 -4.44 3.01
N PHE A 226 16.09 -3.92 4.03
CA PHE A 226 16.72 -3.50 5.27
C PHE A 226 16.05 -4.10 6.50
N PHE A 227 16.84 -4.30 7.56
CA PHE A 227 16.45 -5.03 8.77
C PHE A 227 16.87 -4.28 10.02
N ASP A 228 16.23 -4.58 11.17
CA ASP A 228 16.54 -3.95 12.46
C ASP A 228 18.00 -4.10 12.88
N LYS A 229 18.60 -5.25 12.55
CA LYS A 229 19.97 -5.60 12.91
C LYS A 229 20.81 -5.73 11.65
N GLY A 230 20.71 -6.88 11.00
CA GLY A 230 21.25 -7.14 9.67
C GLY A 230 20.44 -8.24 8.99
N VAL A 231 20.72 -8.48 7.72
CA VAL A 231 20.13 -9.59 6.98
C VAL A 231 20.49 -10.93 7.64
N ARG A 232 19.60 -11.92 7.51
CA ARG A 232 19.75 -13.27 8.06
C ARG A 232 19.59 -14.29 6.94
N ALA A 233 20.19 -15.47 7.10
CA ALA A 233 20.11 -16.56 6.13
C ALA A 233 18.68 -17.02 5.84
N ASN A 234 17.75 -16.84 6.79
CA ASN A 234 16.33 -17.17 6.61
C ASN A 234 15.53 -16.10 5.84
N ASN A 235 16.17 -15.05 5.32
CA ASN A 235 15.50 -14.07 4.49
C ASN A 235 15.32 -14.59 3.07
N THR A 236 14.17 -15.19 2.81
CA THR A 236 13.84 -15.79 1.50
C THR A 236 13.81 -14.76 0.37
N THR A 237 13.41 -13.52 0.65
CA THR A 237 13.34 -12.47 -0.36
C THR A 237 14.71 -12.01 -0.85
N VAL A 238 15.66 -11.76 0.06
CA VAL A 238 17.04 -11.41 -0.31
C VAL A 238 17.68 -12.55 -1.07
N ASN A 239 17.50 -13.80 -0.62
CA ASN A 239 18.00 -14.97 -1.33
C ASN A 239 17.41 -15.08 -2.74
N ALA A 240 16.10 -14.84 -2.91
CA ALA A 240 15.44 -14.85 -4.22
C ALA A 240 15.96 -13.72 -5.13
N ALA A 241 16.19 -12.51 -4.61
CA ALA A 241 16.77 -11.41 -5.37
C ALA A 241 18.19 -11.75 -5.85
N MET A 242 19.03 -12.30 -4.97
CA MET A 242 20.37 -12.76 -5.33
C MET A 242 20.34 -13.90 -6.35
N GLU A 243 19.42 -14.86 -6.22
CA GLU A 243 19.24 -15.98 -7.15
C GLU A 243 18.78 -15.53 -8.54
N CYS A 244 17.95 -14.49 -8.62
CA CYS A 244 17.58 -13.83 -9.88
C CYS A 244 18.73 -12.97 -10.44
N GLY A 245 19.76 -12.69 -9.65
CA GLY A 245 20.89 -11.85 -10.03
C GLY A 245 20.66 -10.35 -9.89
N SER A 246 19.72 -9.92 -9.04
CA SER A 246 19.64 -8.53 -8.65
C SER A 246 20.87 -8.15 -7.81
N VAL A 247 21.39 -6.94 -7.99
CA VAL A 247 22.41 -6.41 -7.06
C VAL A 247 21.71 -5.97 -5.78
N VAL A 248 21.95 -6.67 -4.68
CA VAL A 248 21.25 -6.41 -3.41
C VAL A 248 21.96 -5.33 -2.61
N ILE A 249 21.21 -4.30 -2.20
CA ILE A 249 21.59 -3.33 -1.17
C ILE A 249 20.89 -3.72 0.13
N THR A 250 21.66 -4.00 1.19
CA THR A 250 21.13 -4.41 2.50
C THR A 250 22.04 -3.92 3.63
N ASN A 251 21.70 -4.20 4.89
CA ASN A 251 22.57 -3.96 6.04
C ASN A 251 23.12 -5.26 6.60
N LEU A 252 24.44 -5.29 6.84
CA LEU A 252 25.11 -6.45 7.43
C LEU A 252 25.44 -6.19 8.91
N ASP A 253 25.48 -7.28 9.68
CA ASP A 253 26.03 -7.29 11.04
C ASP A 253 26.80 -8.59 11.30
N ALA A 254 27.26 -8.79 12.54
CA ALA A 254 28.03 -9.98 12.95
C ALA A 254 27.26 -11.32 12.86
N HIS A 255 25.97 -11.29 12.56
CA HIS A 255 25.13 -12.48 12.39
C HIS A 255 24.53 -12.59 10.98
N SER A 256 24.97 -11.74 10.05
CA SER A 256 24.69 -11.94 8.63
C SER A 256 25.44 -13.17 8.09
N PRO A 257 24.94 -13.81 7.01
CA PRO A 257 25.59 -14.99 6.46
C PRO A 257 27.06 -14.69 6.10
N ASP A 258 27.98 -15.55 6.51
CA ASP A 258 29.43 -15.38 6.23
C ASP A 258 29.74 -15.33 4.73
N VAL A 259 28.86 -15.88 3.91
CA VAL A 259 28.96 -15.82 2.45
C VAL A 259 28.62 -14.46 1.87
N PHE A 260 28.04 -13.54 2.63
CA PHE A 260 27.71 -12.19 2.17
C PHE A 260 28.89 -11.25 2.38
N ASP A 261 29.37 -10.64 1.30
CA ASP A 261 30.50 -9.74 1.32
C ASP A 261 30.22 -8.46 0.52
N HIS A 262 30.54 -7.33 1.16
CA HIS A 262 30.27 -5.99 0.67
C HIS A 262 31.07 -5.72 -0.61
N MET A 263 30.38 -5.25 -1.65
CA MET A 263 30.93 -5.00 -2.99
C MET A 263 31.47 -6.25 -3.70
N HIS A 264 31.19 -7.45 -3.18
CA HIS A 264 31.47 -8.71 -3.85
C HIS A 264 30.19 -9.40 -4.34
N ASN A 265 29.19 -9.57 -3.47
CA ASN A 265 27.90 -10.20 -3.81
C ASN A 265 26.67 -9.51 -3.18
N VAL A 266 26.89 -8.58 -2.25
CA VAL A 266 25.88 -7.67 -1.71
C VAL A 266 26.52 -6.29 -1.51
N ILE A 267 25.71 -5.25 -1.37
CA ILE A 267 26.15 -3.90 -1.00
C ILE A 267 25.64 -3.62 0.40
N ASP A 268 26.53 -3.71 1.39
CA ASP A 268 26.25 -3.23 2.74
C ASP A 268 26.09 -1.70 2.77
N ILE A 269 24.89 -1.22 3.06
CA ILE A 269 24.51 0.19 3.09
C ILE A 269 25.32 1.00 4.11
N HIS A 270 25.75 0.39 5.22
CA HIS A 270 26.53 1.08 6.24
C HIS A 270 28.00 1.30 5.84
N ARG A 271 28.48 0.57 4.83
CA ARG A 271 29.85 0.66 4.29
C ARG A 271 29.91 1.33 2.92
N CYS A 272 28.76 1.52 2.26
CA CYS A 272 28.69 2.00 0.89
C CYS A 272 28.82 3.53 0.81
N GLU A 273 29.92 4.01 0.23
CA GLU A 273 30.15 5.43 0.01
C GLU A 273 29.63 5.93 -1.35
N ALA A 274 29.60 5.05 -2.36
CA ALA A 274 29.09 5.34 -3.70
C ALA A 274 28.49 4.09 -4.34
N LEU A 275 27.36 4.24 -5.04
CA LEU A 275 26.77 3.12 -5.78
C LEU A 275 27.57 2.85 -7.06
N PRO A 276 27.88 1.58 -7.36
CA PRO A 276 28.46 1.23 -8.65
C PRO A 276 27.44 1.52 -9.75
N THR A 277 27.88 2.17 -10.83
CA THR A 277 27.01 2.40 -12.01
C THR A 277 27.62 1.88 -13.31
N GLU A 278 28.79 1.26 -13.20
CA GLU A 278 29.54 0.58 -14.26
C GLU A 278 28.90 -0.79 -14.53
N PRO A 279 28.43 -1.07 -15.76
CA PRO A 279 27.76 -2.34 -16.09
C PRO A 279 28.57 -3.58 -15.70
N ALA A 280 29.87 -3.60 -15.98
CA ALA A 280 30.74 -4.73 -15.67
C ALA A 280 30.83 -5.02 -14.15
N VAL A 281 30.78 -3.97 -13.32
CA VAL A 281 30.79 -4.13 -11.85
C VAL A 281 29.46 -4.70 -11.37
N LEU A 282 28.35 -4.18 -11.90
CA LEU A 282 27.00 -4.67 -11.57
C LEU A 282 26.81 -6.12 -12.02
N GLU A 283 27.27 -6.48 -13.22
CA GLU A 283 27.25 -7.85 -13.74
C GLU A 283 28.06 -8.82 -12.87
N SER A 284 29.24 -8.38 -12.40
CA SER A 284 30.07 -9.19 -11.51
C SER A 284 29.40 -9.40 -10.14
N LEU A 285 28.89 -8.34 -9.53
CA LEU A 285 28.11 -8.40 -8.28
C LEU A 285 26.94 -9.37 -8.40
N ALA A 286 26.15 -9.24 -9.47
CA ALA A 286 25.01 -10.11 -9.76
C ALA A 286 25.40 -11.59 -9.94
N ALA A 287 26.49 -11.86 -10.65
CA ALA A 287 26.98 -13.22 -10.86
C ALA A 287 27.45 -13.88 -9.55
N ASN A 288 28.15 -13.12 -8.69
CA ASN A 288 28.58 -13.58 -7.38
C ASN A 288 27.39 -13.78 -6.44
N ALA A 289 26.39 -12.89 -6.50
CA ALA A 289 25.13 -13.02 -5.76
C ALA A 289 24.41 -14.33 -6.11
N ARG A 290 24.23 -14.61 -7.41
CA ARG A 290 23.64 -15.88 -7.88
C ARG A 290 24.41 -17.09 -7.38
N THR A 291 25.74 -17.03 -7.44
CA THR A 291 26.60 -18.12 -6.96
C THR A 291 26.42 -18.38 -5.47
N ALA A 292 26.42 -17.33 -4.64
CA ALA A 292 26.22 -17.44 -3.21
C ALA A 292 24.82 -17.99 -2.86
N ALA A 293 23.79 -17.43 -3.49
CA ALA A 293 22.40 -17.82 -3.25
C ALA A 293 22.12 -19.26 -3.69
N SER A 294 22.56 -19.67 -4.88
CA SER A 294 22.31 -21.02 -5.39
C SER A 294 23.12 -22.10 -4.65
N ARG A 295 24.40 -21.85 -4.34
CA ARG A 295 25.31 -22.88 -3.81
C ARG A 295 25.31 -22.98 -2.28
N ALA A 296 25.28 -21.85 -1.59
CA ALA A 296 25.45 -21.84 -0.13
C ALA A 296 24.11 -21.74 0.61
N LEU A 297 23.13 -21.05 0.02
CA LEU A 297 21.84 -20.75 0.64
C LEU A 297 20.65 -21.35 -0.11
N GLY A 298 20.92 -22.13 -1.17
CA GLY A 298 19.91 -22.62 -2.11
C GLY A 298 19.25 -23.92 -1.65
N TRP A 299 18.21 -24.32 -2.39
CA TRP A 299 17.45 -25.54 -2.10
C TRP A 299 18.33 -26.79 -2.05
N GLU A 300 19.28 -26.95 -2.97
CA GLU A 300 20.18 -28.12 -2.98
C GLU A 300 21.01 -28.22 -1.70
N ALA A 301 21.57 -27.10 -1.24
CA ALA A 301 22.35 -27.04 0.00
C ALA A 301 21.49 -27.36 1.22
N LEU A 302 20.30 -26.76 1.32
CA LEU A 302 19.38 -27.00 2.44
C LEU A 302 18.87 -28.44 2.46
N VAL A 303 18.47 -28.98 1.32
CA VAL A 303 17.99 -30.36 1.19
C VAL A 303 19.10 -31.35 1.49
N SER A 304 20.33 -31.10 1.03
CA SER A 304 21.49 -31.93 1.35
C SER A 304 21.78 -31.95 2.86
N GLN A 305 21.75 -30.78 3.50
CA GLN A 305 21.97 -30.65 4.94
C GLN A 305 20.89 -31.36 5.77
N LEU A 306 19.61 -31.22 5.40
CA LEU A 306 18.49 -31.83 6.12
C LEU A 306 18.31 -33.32 5.82
N GLY A 307 18.60 -33.73 4.60
CA GLY A 307 18.43 -35.11 4.15
C GLY A 307 19.41 -36.10 4.77
N GLY A 308 20.58 -35.61 5.21
CA GLY A 308 21.72 -36.44 5.57
C GLY A 308 22.18 -37.31 4.39
N THR A 309 23.41 -37.80 4.39
CA THR A 309 23.77 -38.91 3.51
C THR A 309 22.83 -40.09 3.80
N ARG A 310 21.84 -40.34 2.93
CA ARG A 310 21.20 -41.65 2.88
C ARG A 310 22.33 -42.64 2.61
N ARG A 311 22.78 -43.35 3.66
CA ARG A 311 23.58 -44.55 3.47
C ARG A 311 22.66 -45.53 2.77
N GLU A 312 23.00 -45.86 1.53
CA GLU A 312 22.47 -47.03 0.82
C GLU A 312 22.72 -48.30 1.63
#